data_AF-A0A8S0S7A3-F1
#
_entry.id   AF-A0A8S0S7A3-F1
#
_cell.length_a   1.000
_cell.length_b   1.000
_cell.length_c   1.000
_cell.angle_alpha   90.00
_cell.angle_beta   90.00
_cell.angle_gamma   90.00
#
_symmetry.space_group_name_H-M   'P 1'
#
loop_
_entity.id
_entity.type
_entity.pdbx_description
1 polymer ?
#
loop_
_entity_poly.entity_id
_entity_poly.type
_entity_poly.pdbx_seq_one_letter_code
_entity_poly.pdbx_strand_id
1 'polypeptide(L)'
;MRITHPTPSLSSITYYCHILRHRPNKICNHFFNFSPWTSQSTMAGESESLSTVATDESTKYGFERPDIYQSNLSGTVDPYDRHLFLCYKTHDSWPSRVEDSDSDPLPKLLSSALKARKNDIAAKTRLTICEGGDDLVLSEGDVLDFPEMIIYRGLKDSDVDGFVDDVVVNGKPWASGVQEALSGTYVFVCAHNNRDRRCGVCGPVLIKKFKEDIESKGLQDQVVVTACSHVGGHKYAGNVIIFSADAEGKISGNWYGYVTPNDVSELTDRQIGKGEIIERIWRSV
;
A
#
# COMPACT_ATOMS: atom_id res chain seq x y z
N MET A 1 63.94 8.74 -39.85
CA MET A 1 63.78 9.88 -38.94
C MET A 1 62.35 10.40 -39.04
N ARG A 2 61.45 9.83 -38.25
CA ARG A 2 60.10 10.36 -37.95
C ARG A 2 59.79 9.91 -36.53
N ILE A 3 59.59 10.87 -35.66
CA ILE A 3 59.36 10.72 -34.23
C ILE A 3 57.86 10.45 -34.04
N THR A 4 57.51 9.34 -33.40
CA THR A 4 56.15 9.05 -32.94
C THR A 4 56.17 9.00 -31.42
N HIS A 5 55.49 9.96 -30.80
CA HIS A 5 55.27 10.01 -29.35
C HIS A 5 54.17 9.02 -28.93
N PRO A 6 54.29 8.40 -27.73
CA PRO A 6 53.29 7.48 -27.21
C PRO A 6 52.11 8.20 -26.55
N THR A 7 50.93 7.63 -26.72
CA THR A 7 49.65 7.96 -26.07
C THR A 7 49.66 7.69 -24.56
N PRO A 8 49.17 8.60 -23.70
CA PRO A 8 48.95 8.30 -22.29
C PRO A 8 47.54 7.76 -22.03
N SER A 9 47.50 6.71 -21.23
CA SER A 9 46.33 6.10 -20.61
C SER A 9 45.66 7.06 -19.63
N LEU A 10 44.32 7.16 -19.68
CA LEU A 10 43.52 7.84 -18.65
C LEU A 10 42.73 6.79 -17.85
N SER A 11 43.24 6.51 -16.66
CA SER A 11 42.50 5.91 -15.55
C SER A 11 41.61 7.00 -14.93
N SER A 12 40.30 6.90 -15.12
CA SER A 12 39.34 7.78 -14.44
C SER A 12 38.80 7.10 -13.18
N ILE A 13 39.34 7.56 -12.05
CA ILE A 13 38.82 7.33 -10.70
C ILE A 13 37.44 7.99 -10.61
N THR A 14 36.38 7.20 -10.42
CA THR A 14 35.04 7.71 -10.13
C THR A 14 34.91 7.87 -8.61
N TYR A 15 34.86 9.12 -8.16
CA TYR A 15 34.48 9.46 -6.78
C TYR A 15 32.98 9.23 -6.61
N TYR A 16 32.60 8.21 -5.83
CA TYR A 16 31.25 8.08 -5.30
C TYR A 16 31.07 9.12 -4.18
N CYS A 17 30.28 10.17 -4.45
CA CYS A 17 29.86 11.12 -3.44
C CYS A 17 28.50 10.68 -2.90
N HIS A 18 28.51 9.99 -1.75
CA HIS A 18 27.30 9.72 -0.96
C HIS A 18 26.77 11.04 -0.39
N ILE A 19 25.69 11.57 -0.96
CA ILE A 19 24.92 12.64 -0.32
C ILE A 19 23.79 11.97 0.47
N LEU A 20 24.06 11.72 1.75
CA LEU A 20 23.04 11.48 2.76
C LEU A 20 22.29 12.79 3.01
N ARG A 21 21.03 12.87 2.59
CA ARG A 21 20.12 13.93 3.05
C ARG A 21 19.33 13.41 4.24
N HIS A 22 19.87 13.62 5.43
CA HIS A 22 19.08 13.61 6.67
C HIS A 22 18.09 14.77 6.64
N ARG A 23 16.78 14.48 6.69
CA ARG A 23 15.77 15.47 7.11
C ARG A 23 15.71 15.46 8.65
N PRO A 24 15.86 16.60 9.33
CA PRO A 24 15.70 16.67 10.78
C PRO A 24 14.22 16.73 11.17
N ASN A 25 13.81 15.83 12.06
CA ASN A 25 12.52 15.86 12.75
C ASN A 25 12.41 17.15 13.60
N LYS A 26 11.42 18.00 13.31
CA LYS A 26 11.02 19.09 14.20
C LYS A 26 10.05 18.56 15.25
N ILE A 27 10.56 18.38 16.46
CA ILE A 27 9.78 18.18 17.67
C ILE A 27 9.17 19.54 18.05
N CYS A 28 7.85 19.65 18.08
CA CYS A 28 7.14 20.81 18.59
C CYS A 28 6.59 20.48 19.99
N ASN A 29 7.28 20.94 21.03
CA ASN A 29 6.81 20.91 22.40
C ASN A 29 5.82 22.07 22.62
N HIS A 30 4.53 21.76 22.72
CA HIS A 30 3.56 22.68 23.33
C HIS A 30 3.27 22.24 24.77
N PHE A 31 3.89 22.98 25.70
CA PHE A 31 3.51 23.01 27.11
C PHE A 31 2.10 23.61 27.23
N PHE A 32 1.15 22.85 27.75
CA PHE A 32 -0.08 23.38 28.33
C PHE A 32 -0.09 23.09 29.82
N ASN A 33 -0.03 24.15 30.61
CA ASN A 33 -0.31 24.15 32.05
C ASN A 33 -1.81 23.94 32.26
N PHE A 34 -2.18 22.90 33.01
CA PHE A 34 -3.50 22.80 33.64
C PHE A 34 -3.34 22.53 35.14
N SER A 35 -3.93 23.42 35.94
CA SER A 35 -4.03 23.32 37.40
C SER A 35 -4.93 22.14 37.82
N PRO A 36 -4.69 21.54 39.01
CA PRO A 36 -5.41 20.34 39.44
C PRO A 36 -6.75 20.72 40.08
N TRP A 37 -7.84 20.24 39.50
CA TRP A 37 -9.15 20.19 40.18
C TRP A 37 -9.31 18.81 40.80
N THR A 38 -9.35 18.74 42.13
CA THR A 38 -9.71 17.56 42.90
C THR A 38 -11.21 17.33 42.83
N SER A 39 -11.63 16.14 42.40
CA SER A 39 -12.97 15.64 42.65
C SER A 39 -12.89 14.15 42.91
N GLN A 40 -13.03 13.79 44.19
CA GLN A 40 -13.36 12.44 44.60
C GLN A 40 -14.78 12.13 44.12
N SER A 41 -14.94 11.05 43.35
CA SER A 41 -16.18 10.28 43.38
C SER A 41 -15.92 8.83 42.96
N THR A 42 -16.05 7.96 43.95
CA THR A 42 -16.70 6.64 43.91
C THR A 42 -16.48 5.76 42.66
N MET A 43 -15.57 4.80 42.80
CA MET A 43 -15.40 3.66 41.88
C MET A 43 -16.51 2.62 42.10
N ALA A 44 -17.35 2.38 41.08
CA ALA A 44 -17.96 1.07 40.79
C ALA A 44 -18.81 1.17 39.50
N GLY A 45 -18.44 0.43 38.44
CA GLY A 45 -19.40 0.03 37.40
C GLY A 45 -19.10 0.29 35.91
N GLU A 46 -17.84 0.50 35.48
CA GLU A 46 -17.54 0.76 34.05
C GLU A 46 -16.66 -0.31 33.34
N SER A 47 -16.17 -1.33 34.06
CA SER A 47 -15.23 -2.32 33.49
C SER A 47 -15.91 -3.45 32.69
N GLU A 48 -17.18 -3.75 32.93
CA GLU A 48 -17.88 -4.86 32.27
C GLU A 48 -18.44 -4.51 30.89
N SER A 49 -18.85 -3.24 30.66
CA SER A 49 -19.40 -2.83 29.36
C SER A 49 -18.32 -2.63 28.29
N LEU A 50 -17.16 -2.09 28.67
CA LEU A 50 -16.05 -1.87 27.75
C LEU A 50 -15.39 -3.18 27.31
N SER A 51 -15.29 -4.15 28.23
CA SER A 51 -14.74 -5.47 27.94
C SER A 51 -15.68 -6.31 27.06
N THR A 52 -16.99 -6.26 27.30
CA THR A 52 -17.98 -6.94 26.44
C THR A 52 -18.03 -6.37 25.03
N VAL A 53 -17.97 -5.04 24.86
CA VAL A 53 -17.94 -4.39 23.53
C VAL A 53 -16.66 -4.71 22.75
N ALA A 54 -15.50 -4.69 23.40
CA ALA A 54 -14.23 -5.06 22.77
C ALA A 54 -14.22 -6.53 22.31
N THR A 55 -14.83 -7.42 23.11
CA THR A 55 -14.93 -8.86 22.80
C THR A 55 -15.94 -9.14 21.68
N ASP A 56 -17.03 -8.36 21.57
CA ASP A 56 -17.99 -8.49 20.47
C ASP A 56 -17.40 -8.01 19.14
N GLU A 57 -16.64 -6.90 19.14
CA GLU A 57 -15.95 -6.42 17.93
C GLU A 57 -14.86 -7.39 17.45
N SER A 58 -14.09 -8.01 18.35
CA SER A 58 -13.02 -8.98 17.96
C SER A 58 -13.59 -10.24 17.31
N THR A 59 -14.70 -10.75 17.84
CA THR A 59 -15.36 -11.99 17.38
C THR A 59 -16.28 -11.77 16.19
N LYS A 60 -16.80 -10.56 16.00
CA LYS A 60 -17.67 -10.21 14.85
C LYS A 60 -16.88 -9.67 13.66
N TYR A 61 -15.87 -8.84 13.92
CA TYR A 61 -15.13 -8.12 12.89
C TYR A 61 -13.61 -8.32 12.91
N GLY A 62 -13.03 -8.70 14.04
CA GLY A 62 -11.59 -8.86 14.22
C GLY A 62 -11.02 -10.21 13.77
N PHE A 63 -9.96 -10.68 14.44
CA PHE A 63 -9.23 -11.90 14.08
C PHE A 63 -9.74 -13.16 14.79
N GLU A 64 -10.77 -13.05 15.62
CA GLU A 64 -11.36 -14.15 16.39
C GLU A 64 -12.67 -14.65 15.77
N ARG A 65 -12.99 -14.18 14.55
CA ARG A 65 -14.22 -14.57 13.88
C ARG A 65 -14.22 -16.06 13.58
N PRO A 66 -15.34 -16.76 13.81
CA PRO A 66 -15.41 -18.20 13.62
C PRO A 66 -15.24 -18.63 12.15
N ASP A 67 -15.51 -17.74 11.19
CA ASP A 67 -15.44 -18.01 9.75
C ASP A 67 -14.02 -17.89 9.16
N ILE A 68 -13.03 -17.49 9.96
CA ILE A 68 -11.62 -17.49 9.53
C ILE A 68 -11.18 -18.94 9.25
N TYR A 69 -10.51 -19.14 8.11
CA TYR A 69 -10.06 -20.45 7.61
C TYR A 69 -11.18 -21.44 7.20
N GLN A 70 -12.45 -21.03 7.17
CA GLN A 70 -13.53 -21.93 6.72
C GLN A 70 -13.69 -21.99 5.20
N SER A 71 -13.34 -20.92 4.48
CA SER A 71 -13.47 -20.88 3.01
C SER A 71 -12.15 -21.23 2.32
N ASN A 72 -12.25 -21.89 1.17
CA ASN A 72 -11.10 -21.99 0.26
C ASN A 72 -10.70 -20.58 -0.22
N LEU A 73 -9.41 -20.27 -0.12
CA LEU A 73 -8.80 -19.00 -0.52
C LEU A 73 -8.23 -19.03 -1.94
N SER A 74 -7.69 -20.17 -2.38
CA SER A 74 -6.99 -20.28 -3.65
C SER A 74 -7.95 -20.06 -4.82
N GLY A 75 -7.56 -19.23 -5.78
CA GLY A 75 -8.35 -18.87 -6.96
C GLY A 75 -9.52 -17.89 -6.68
N THR A 76 -9.54 -17.21 -5.54
CA THR A 76 -10.65 -16.31 -5.15
C THR A 76 -10.48 -14.86 -5.59
N VAL A 77 -9.45 -14.57 -6.38
CA VAL A 77 -9.18 -13.26 -6.95
C VAL A 77 -9.35 -13.38 -8.45
N ASP A 78 -10.17 -12.51 -9.05
CA ASP A 78 -10.29 -12.48 -10.51
C ASP A 78 -8.91 -12.20 -11.12
N PRO A 79 -8.48 -12.97 -12.14
CA PRO A 79 -7.20 -12.75 -12.82
C PRO A 79 -7.10 -11.32 -13.36
N TYR A 80 -5.93 -10.72 -13.34
CA TYR A 80 -5.65 -9.42 -13.94
C TYR A 80 -4.18 -9.36 -14.37
N ASP A 81 -3.86 -8.50 -15.31
CA ASP A 81 -2.51 -8.39 -15.87
C ASP A 81 -1.77 -7.16 -15.32
N ARG A 82 -2.51 -6.11 -14.94
CA ARG A 82 -1.98 -4.84 -14.46
C ARG A 82 -2.75 -4.35 -13.25
N HIS A 83 -2.07 -3.81 -12.25
CA HIS A 83 -2.69 -3.23 -11.06
C HIS A 83 -2.18 -1.81 -10.84
N LEU A 84 -3.08 -0.85 -11.02
CA LEU A 84 -2.86 0.55 -10.72
C LEU A 84 -3.30 0.86 -9.29
N PHE A 85 -2.43 1.51 -8.52
CA PHE A 85 -2.76 2.06 -7.21
C PHE A 85 -2.70 3.57 -7.27
N LEU A 86 -3.85 4.25 -7.11
CA LEU A 86 -3.93 5.70 -6.98
C LEU A 86 -3.80 6.08 -5.51
N CYS A 87 -2.80 6.88 -5.17
CA CYS A 87 -2.60 7.48 -3.87
C CYS A 87 -3.58 8.63 -3.67
N TYR A 88 -4.49 8.51 -2.71
CA TYR A 88 -5.53 9.52 -2.51
C TYR A 88 -6.04 9.54 -1.08
N LYS A 89 -5.84 10.66 -0.37
CA LYS A 89 -6.25 10.85 1.03
C LYS A 89 -5.86 9.68 1.95
N THR A 90 -6.39 9.67 3.18
CA THR A 90 -6.23 8.57 4.13
C THR A 90 -7.47 7.66 4.15
N HIS A 91 -7.27 6.40 4.54
CA HIS A 91 -8.33 5.39 4.51
C HIS A 91 -9.53 5.70 5.43
N ASP A 92 -9.31 6.49 6.48
CA ASP A 92 -10.36 6.96 7.39
C ASP A 92 -11.34 7.94 6.73
N SER A 93 -10.90 8.62 5.67
CA SER A 93 -11.68 9.66 4.99
C SER A 93 -12.49 9.14 3.80
N TRP A 94 -12.21 7.92 3.32
CA TRP A 94 -12.83 7.42 2.10
C TRP A 94 -14.32 7.09 2.30
N PRO A 95 -15.20 7.48 1.37
CA PRO A 95 -16.58 7.00 1.38
C PRO A 95 -16.61 5.52 0.98
N SER A 96 -17.74 4.85 1.22
CA SER A 96 -17.89 3.42 0.90
C SER A 96 -17.49 3.05 -0.54
N ARG A 97 -17.64 3.95 -1.51
CA ARG A 97 -17.16 3.79 -2.89
C ARG A 97 -16.38 5.01 -3.35
N VAL A 98 -15.15 5.15 -2.87
CA VAL A 98 -14.25 6.24 -3.26
C VAL A 98 -14.10 6.36 -4.79
N GLU A 99 -14.11 5.24 -5.50
CA GLU A 99 -14.01 5.14 -6.97
C GLU A 99 -15.25 5.62 -7.74
N ASP A 100 -16.36 5.89 -7.06
CA ASP A 100 -17.63 6.31 -7.64
C ASP A 100 -18.19 7.59 -6.94
N SER A 101 -17.41 8.24 -6.08
CA SER A 101 -17.84 9.39 -5.25
C SER A 101 -17.77 10.73 -5.98
N ASP A 102 -18.84 11.53 -5.93
CA ASP A 102 -18.87 12.90 -6.47
C ASP A 102 -18.01 13.90 -5.66
N SER A 103 -17.72 13.58 -4.40
CA SER A 103 -16.87 14.41 -3.53
C SER A 103 -15.37 14.09 -3.69
N ASP A 104 -15.04 13.06 -4.48
CA ASP A 104 -13.69 12.57 -4.69
C ASP A 104 -13.41 12.44 -6.19
N PRO A 105 -13.27 13.58 -6.91
CA PRO A 105 -13.28 13.60 -8.37
C PRO A 105 -12.13 12.81 -8.98
N LEU A 106 -10.91 12.89 -8.44
CA LEU A 106 -9.75 12.19 -9.02
C LEU A 106 -9.92 10.66 -9.10
N PRO A 107 -10.22 9.93 -8.00
CA PRO A 107 -10.55 8.50 -8.07
C PRO A 107 -11.70 8.18 -9.03
N LYS A 108 -12.76 8.98 -9.02
CA LYS A 108 -13.94 8.78 -9.86
C LYS A 108 -13.63 8.97 -11.34
N LEU A 109 -12.89 10.01 -11.70
CA LEU A 109 -12.48 10.30 -13.07
C LEU A 109 -11.59 9.18 -13.60
N LEU A 110 -10.58 8.76 -12.84
CA LEU A 110 -9.68 7.67 -13.26
C LEU A 110 -10.43 6.35 -13.42
N SER A 111 -11.27 5.99 -12.44
CA SER A 111 -12.17 4.82 -12.52
C SER A 111 -13.06 4.85 -13.76
N SER A 112 -13.66 6.01 -14.06
CA SER A 112 -14.56 6.19 -15.20
C SER A 112 -13.83 6.12 -16.54
N ALA A 113 -12.66 6.76 -16.65
CA ALA A 113 -11.84 6.73 -17.86
C ALA A 113 -11.35 5.32 -18.19
N LEU A 114 -10.88 4.56 -17.18
CA LEU A 114 -10.50 3.14 -17.36
C LEU A 114 -11.68 2.28 -17.81
N LYS A 115 -12.88 2.49 -17.24
CA LYS A 115 -14.10 1.78 -17.65
C LYS A 115 -14.50 2.14 -19.09
N ALA A 116 -14.42 3.41 -19.47
CA ALA A 116 -14.79 3.91 -20.79
C ALA A 116 -13.86 3.39 -21.89
N ARG A 117 -12.55 3.26 -21.59
CA ARG A 117 -11.53 2.77 -22.52
C ARG A 117 -11.26 1.27 -22.42
N LYS A 118 -12.07 0.50 -21.69
CA LYS A 118 -11.84 -0.93 -21.40
C LYS A 118 -11.53 -1.78 -22.65
N ASN A 119 -12.15 -1.49 -23.79
CA ASN A 119 -11.95 -2.25 -25.03
C ASN A 119 -10.65 -1.89 -25.77
N ASP A 120 -10.05 -0.74 -25.43
CA ASP A 120 -8.79 -0.27 -26.01
C ASP A 120 -7.58 -0.69 -25.16
N ILE A 121 -7.80 -1.07 -23.91
CA ILE A 121 -6.75 -1.49 -22.98
C ILE A 121 -6.43 -2.97 -23.22
N ALA A 122 -5.20 -3.25 -23.66
CA ALA A 122 -4.76 -4.61 -23.94
C ALA A 122 -4.66 -5.50 -22.68
N ALA A 123 -4.16 -4.94 -21.58
CA ALA A 123 -3.96 -5.64 -20.30
C ALA A 123 -5.18 -5.50 -19.38
N LYS A 124 -5.67 -6.59 -18.80
CA LYS A 124 -6.77 -6.51 -17.83
C LYS A 124 -6.30 -5.72 -16.60
N THR A 125 -6.70 -4.45 -16.56
CA THR A 125 -6.24 -3.48 -15.57
C THR A 125 -7.20 -3.39 -14.38
N ARG A 126 -6.66 -3.52 -13.16
CA ARG A 126 -7.36 -3.28 -11.91
C ARG A 126 -6.93 -1.94 -11.34
N LEU A 127 -7.89 -1.16 -10.81
CA LEU A 127 -7.63 0.05 -10.04
C LEU A 127 -7.88 -0.22 -8.55
N THR A 128 -7.02 0.29 -7.70
CA THR A 128 -7.20 0.35 -6.24
C THR A 128 -6.75 1.71 -5.75
N ILE A 129 -7.35 2.19 -4.66
CA ILE A 129 -6.91 3.43 -4.02
C ILE A 129 -6.03 3.06 -2.84
N CYS A 130 -4.88 3.69 -2.67
CA CYS A 130 -4.06 3.55 -1.47
C CYS A 130 -3.86 4.88 -0.79
N GLU A 131 -3.40 4.87 0.46
CA GLU A 131 -3.17 6.11 1.16
C GLU A 131 -2.05 6.93 0.49
N GLY A 132 -2.34 8.22 0.33
CA GLY A 132 -1.37 9.24 -0.08
C GLY A 132 -1.47 10.44 0.85
N GLY A 133 -0.34 11.08 1.13
CA GLY A 133 -0.31 12.28 1.99
C GLY A 133 1.10 12.86 2.16
N ASP A 134 1.17 14.11 2.63
CA ASP A 134 2.41 14.89 2.70
C ASP A 134 3.50 14.27 3.61
N ASP A 135 3.09 13.46 4.59
CA ASP A 135 3.97 12.77 5.54
C ASP A 135 4.31 11.32 5.11
N LEU A 136 3.83 10.88 3.95
CA LEU A 136 4.06 9.54 3.42
C LEU A 136 5.09 9.56 2.28
N VAL A 137 5.70 8.41 2.01
CA VAL A 137 6.56 8.22 0.82
C VAL A 137 5.78 8.42 -0.49
N LEU A 138 4.47 8.23 -0.43
CA LEU A 138 3.54 8.35 -1.55
C LEU A 138 2.66 9.59 -1.35
N SER A 139 2.66 10.48 -2.34
CA SER A 139 1.91 11.73 -2.28
C SER A 139 0.53 11.60 -2.93
N GLU A 140 -0.41 12.48 -2.58
CA GLU A 140 -1.72 12.50 -3.24
C GLU A 140 -1.57 12.72 -4.75
N GLY A 141 -2.30 11.92 -5.53
CA GLY A 141 -2.24 11.90 -6.99
C GLY A 141 -1.17 10.99 -7.57
N ASP A 142 -0.25 10.44 -6.77
CA ASP A 142 0.69 9.44 -7.28
C ASP A 142 -0.07 8.19 -7.78
N VAL A 143 0.34 7.63 -8.92
CA VAL A 143 -0.19 6.36 -9.45
C VAL A 143 0.94 5.36 -9.56
N LEU A 144 0.85 4.26 -8.81
CA LEU A 144 1.79 3.14 -8.90
C LEU A 144 1.26 2.12 -9.90
N ASP A 145 2.15 1.58 -10.72
CA ASP A 145 1.84 0.63 -11.77
C ASP A 145 2.65 -0.65 -11.61
N PHE A 146 1.94 -1.75 -11.37
CA PHE A 146 2.50 -3.09 -11.27
C PHE A 146 1.98 -3.96 -12.42
N PRO A 147 2.81 -4.84 -13.02
CA PRO A 147 4.15 -5.25 -12.58
C PRO A 147 5.30 -4.33 -13.05
N GLU A 148 5.03 -3.25 -13.78
CA GLU A 148 6.06 -2.40 -14.39
C GLU A 148 6.99 -1.71 -13.38
N MET A 149 6.59 -1.63 -12.11
CA MET A 149 7.34 -0.94 -11.04
C MET A 149 7.61 0.51 -11.42
N ILE A 150 6.57 1.23 -11.86
CA ILE A 150 6.63 2.65 -12.19
C ILE A 150 5.70 3.43 -11.28
N ILE A 151 6.12 4.62 -10.87
CA ILE A 151 5.26 5.61 -10.22
C ILE A 151 5.14 6.85 -11.09
N TYR A 152 3.90 7.25 -11.37
CA TYR A 152 3.54 8.47 -12.06
C TYR A 152 3.13 9.50 -11.02
N ARG A 153 3.84 10.63 -10.97
CA ARG A 153 3.73 11.59 -9.86
C ARG A 153 2.61 12.60 -10.05
N GLY A 154 1.79 12.77 -9.02
CA GLY A 154 0.85 13.89 -8.91
C GLY A 154 -0.15 14.03 -10.06
N LEU A 155 -0.82 12.94 -10.45
CA LEU A 155 -1.94 12.95 -11.39
C LEU A 155 -3.05 13.89 -10.89
N LYS A 156 -3.51 14.78 -11.77
CA LYS A 156 -4.60 15.72 -11.51
C LYS A 156 -5.83 15.35 -12.31
N ASP A 157 -6.99 15.84 -11.87
CA ASP A 157 -8.28 15.70 -12.54
C ASP A 157 -8.20 16.03 -14.03
N SER A 158 -7.49 17.11 -14.39
CA SER A 158 -7.35 17.59 -15.78
C SER A 158 -6.52 16.66 -16.66
N ASP A 159 -5.69 15.80 -16.07
CA ASP A 159 -4.68 15.03 -16.79
C ASP A 159 -5.07 13.55 -16.93
N VAL A 160 -6.21 13.14 -16.35
CA VAL A 160 -6.68 11.74 -16.31
C VAL A 160 -6.82 11.15 -17.71
N ASP A 161 -7.47 11.84 -18.63
CA ASP A 161 -7.70 11.31 -19.99
C ASP A 161 -6.38 11.13 -20.75
N GLY A 162 -5.46 12.10 -20.62
CA GLY A 162 -4.12 12.02 -21.21
C GLY A 162 -3.30 10.89 -20.60
N PHE A 163 -3.35 10.71 -19.27
CA PHE A 163 -2.71 9.60 -18.58
C PHE A 163 -3.24 8.24 -19.06
N VAL A 164 -4.56 8.08 -19.13
CA VAL A 164 -5.17 6.82 -19.59
C VAL A 164 -4.81 6.55 -21.04
N ASP A 165 -4.81 7.55 -21.91
CA ASP A 165 -4.45 7.37 -23.32
C ASP A 165 -2.96 7.02 -23.48
N ASP A 166 -2.05 7.82 -22.92
CA ASP A 166 -0.61 7.61 -23.05
C ASP A 166 -0.18 6.29 -22.41
N VAL A 167 -0.48 6.11 -21.12
CA VAL A 167 0.11 5.04 -20.29
C VAL A 167 -0.69 3.74 -20.38
N VAL A 168 -2.01 3.84 -20.23
CA VAL A 168 -2.83 2.64 -20.03
C VAL A 168 -3.23 2.00 -21.36
N VAL A 169 -3.62 2.81 -22.33
CA VAL A 169 -4.02 2.34 -23.67
C VAL A 169 -2.79 2.12 -24.56
N ASN A 170 -1.90 3.12 -24.66
CA ASN A 170 -0.80 3.09 -25.63
C ASN A 170 0.53 2.56 -25.07
N GLY A 171 0.66 2.35 -23.75
CA GLY A 171 1.90 1.86 -23.13
C GLY A 171 3.09 2.83 -23.29
N LYS A 172 2.83 4.12 -23.46
CA LYS A 172 3.84 5.18 -23.64
C LYS A 172 4.17 5.84 -22.31
N PRO A 173 5.34 6.49 -22.21
CA PRO A 173 5.60 7.44 -21.13
C PRO A 173 4.49 8.48 -21.04
N TRP A 174 4.12 8.87 -19.82
CA TRP A 174 3.12 9.90 -19.61
C TRP A 174 3.66 11.25 -20.06
N ALA A 175 3.09 11.84 -21.11
CA ALA A 175 3.67 13.02 -21.75
C ALA A 175 3.61 14.28 -20.86
N SER A 176 2.62 14.36 -19.98
CA SER A 176 2.32 15.55 -19.17
C SER A 176 2.86 15.51 -17.74
N GLY A 177 3.50 14.42 -17.33
CA GLY A 177 3.92 14.26 -15.93
C GLY A 177 5.28 13.62 -15.74
N VAL A 178 5.63 13.41 -14.47
CA VAL A 178 6.89 12.81 -14.05
C VAL A 178 6.65 11.34 -13.75
N GLN A 179 7.52 10.48 -14.24
CA GLN A 179 7.50 9.05 -13.95
C GLN A 179 8.87 8.57 -13.47
N GLU A 180 8.87 7.71 -12.45
CA GLU A 180 10.07 7.20 -11.80
C GLU A 180 9.97 5.68 -11.63
N ALA A 181 11.12 5.00 -11.60
CA ALA A 181 11.16 3.59 -11.25
C ALA A 181 10.94 3.41 -9.74
N LEU A 182 10.07 2.47 -9.39
CA LEU A 182 9.89 1.98 -8.03
C LEU A 182 10.97 0.94 -7.71
N SER A 183 11.30 0.81 -6.43
CA SER A 183 12.23 -0.21 -5.93
C SER A 183 11.72 -0.76 -4.61
N GLY A 184 12.18 -1.97 -4.27
CA GLY A 184 11.76 -2.65 -3.04
C GLY A 184 10.41 -3.36 -3.17
N THR A 185 9.79 -3.62 -2.02
CA THR A 185 8.54 -4.36 -1.85
C THR A 185 7.42 -3.43 -1.42
N TYR A 186 6.23 -3.64 -1.98
CA TYR A 186 5.03 -2.88 -1.62
C TYR A 186 3.97 -3.80 -1.02
N VAL A 187 3.57 -3.50 0.22
CA VAL A 187 2.54 -4.22 0.97
C VAL A 187 1.31 -3.32 1.08
N PHE A 188 0.23 -3.75 0.46
CA PHE A 188 -1.07 -3.08 0.52
C PHE A 188 -2.00 -3.83 1.44
N VAL A 189 -2.45 -3.20 2.52
CA VAL A 189 -3.37 -3.80 3.49
C VAL A 189 -4.74 -3.16 3.35
N CYS A 190 -5.78 -3.95 3.12
CA CYS A 190 -7.13 -3.41 3.02
C CYS A 190 -7.61 -2.87 4.38
N ALA A 191 -7.83 -1.56 4.49
CA ALA A 191 -8.31 -0.91 5.73
C ALA A 191 -9.63 -0.14 5.54
N HIS A 192 -10.34 -0.38 4.45
CA HIS A 192 -11.49 0.42 4.03
C HIS A 192 -12.74 0.24 4.92
N ASN A 193 -12.79 0.92 6.07
CA ASN A 193 -13.84 0.77 7.09
C ASN A 193 -15.26 1.06 6.57
N ASN A 194 -15.41 2.11 5.76
CA ASN A 194 -16.72 2.54 5.25
C ASN A 194 -17.28 1.61 4.17
N ARG A 195 -16.45 0.77 3.53
CA ARG A 195 -16.91 -0.33 2.67
C ARG A 195 -17.16 -1.59 3.46
N ASP A 196 -16.24 -1.90 4.37
CA ASP A 196 -16.17 -3.17 5.06
C ASP A 196 -15.61 -2.99 6.48
N ARG A 197 -16.49 -3.20 7.47
CA ARG A 197 -16.14 -3.09 8.89
C ARG A 197 -15.02 -4.04 9.31
N ARG A 198 -14.95 -5.26 8.74
CA ARG A 198 -13.87 -6.21 9.06
C ARG A 198 -12.53 -5.68 8.57
N CYS A 199 -12.49 -5.07 7.39
CA CYS A 199 -11.27 -4.42 6.90
C CYS A 199 -10.90 -3.21 7.77
N GLY A 200 -11.89 -2.42 8.21
CA GLY A 200 -11.66 -1.31 9.13
C GLY A 200 -11.13 -1.72 10.51
N VAL A 201 -11.48 -2.91 11.01
CA VAL A 201 -10.97 -3.44 12.28
C VAL A 201 -9.62 -4.13 12.10
N CYS A 202 -9.47 -5.01 11.09
CA CYS A 202 -8.25 -5.78 10.90
C CYS A 202 -7.10 -4.96 10.28
N GLY A 203 -7.40 -4.10 9.32
CA GLY A 203 -6.41 -3.40 8.49
C GLY A 203 -5.42 -2.56 9.32
N PRO A 204 -5.89 -1.62 10.17
CA PRO A 204 -5.00 -0.79 10.99
C PRO A 204 -4.08 -1.60 11.91
N VAL A 205 -4.59 -2.71 12.48
CA VAL A 205 -3.81 -3.60 13.33
C VAL A 205 -2.69 -4.29 12.55
N LEU A 206 -2.99 -4.78 11.34
CA LEU A 206 -2.00 -5.40 10.46
C LEU A 206 -0.95 -4.40 9.98
N ILE A 207 -1.36 -3.20 9.56
CA ILE A 207 -0.43 -2.14 9.12
C ILE A 207 0.56 -1.81 10.24
N LYS A 208 0.07 -1.61 11.46
CA LYS A 208 0.92 -1.37 12.63
C LYS A 208 1.89 -2.54 12.84
N LYS A 209 1.40 -3.77 12.82
CA LYS A 209 2.21 -4.97 13.06
C LYS A 209 3.29 -5.18 11.99
N PHE A 210 2.98 -4.91 10.72
CA PHE A 210 3.96 -4.94 9.64
C PHE A 210 5.05 -3.89 9.84
N LYS A 211 4.67 -2.64 10.15
CA LYS A 211 5.65 -1.56 10.40
C LYS A 211 6.59 -1.91 11.56
N GLU A 212 6.07 -2.44 12.67
CA GLU A 212 6.88 -2.89 13.81
C GLU A 212 7.84 -4.03 13.44
N ASP A 213 7.38 -5.04 12.68
CA ASP A 213 8.21 -6.18 12.28
C ASP A 213 9.30 -5.75 11.28
N ILE A 214 8.96 -4.92 10.29
CA ILE A 214 9.90 -4.32 9.32
C ILE A 214 10.96 -3.47 10.03
N GLU A 215 10.55 -2.68 11.02
CA GLU A 215 11.46 -1.88 11.83
C GLU A 215 12.45 -2.74 12.59
N SER A 216 11.96 -3.78 13.28
CA SER A 216 12.79 -4.68 14.06
C SER A 216 13.83 -5.43 13.21
N LYS A 217 13.57 -5.56 11.91
CA LYS A 217 14.42 -6.24 10.92
C LYS A 217 15.27 -5.27 10.08
N GLY A 218 15.15 -3.96 10.28
CA GLY A 218 15.90 -2.95 9.52
C GLY A 218 15.52 -2.87 8.04
N LEU A 219 14.28 -3.21 7.67
CA LEU A 219 13.80 -3.26 6.28
C LEU A 219 13.05 -2.00 5.83
N GLN A 220 13.11 -0.92 6.63
CA GLN A 220 12.37 0.34 6.46
C GLN A 220 12.58 1.00 5.09
N ASP A 221 13.80 0.91 4.55
CA ASP A 221 14.18 1.51 3.27
C ASP A 221 13.84 0.60 2.06
N GLN A 222 13.39 -0.63 2.31
CA GLN A 222 13.15 -1.66 1.29
C GLN A 222 11.68 -2.07 1.18
N VAL A 223 10.87 -1.82 2.21
CA VAL A 223 9.47 -2.28 2.27
C VAL A 223 8.55 -1.12 2.60
N VAL A 224 7.64 -0.81 1.68
CA VAL A 224 6.58 0.19 1.88
C VAL A 224 5.30 -0.53 2.28
N VAL A 225 4.68 -0.10 3.39
CA VAL A 225 3.39 -0.64 3.87
C VAL A 225 2.37 0.48 3.91
N THR A 226 1.29 0.33 3.16
CA THR A 226 0.23 1.34 3.07
C THR A 226 -1.16 0.71 3.13
N ALA A 227 -2.13 1.47 3.65
CA ALA A 227 -3.51 1.04 3.58
C ALA A 227 -4.03 1.18 2.14
N CYS A 228 -4.98 0.32 1.78
CA CYS A 228 -5.68 0.39 0.50
C CYS A 228 -7.19 0.24 0.67
N SER A 229 -7.90 0.67 -0.38
CA SER A 229 -9.33 0.52 -0.52
C SER A 229 -9.70 -0.95 -0.64
N HIS A 230 -10.99 -1.23 -0.80
CA HIS A 230 -11.48 -2.58 -0.58
C HIS A 230 -10.97 -3.55 -1.66
N VAL A 231 -10.04 -4.42 -1.28
CA VAL A 231 -9.42 -5.44 -2.14
C VAL A 231 -9.70 -6.85 -1.62
N GLY A 232 -10.90 -7.36 -1.88
CA GLY A 232 -11.26 -8.73 -1.52
C GLY A 232 -12.74 -8.92 -1.26
N GLY A 233 -13.07 -10.07 -0.68
CA GLY A 233 -14.40 -10.32 -0.13
C GLY A 233 -14.38 -10.15 1.38
N HIS A 234 -15.47 -9.65 1.97
CA HIS A 234 -15.67 -9.53 3.41
C HIS A 234 -15.35 -10.80 4.19
N LYS A 235 -15.67 -11.95 3.59
CA LYS A 235 -15.36 -13.27 4.15
C LYS A 235 -13.86 -13.58 4.27
N TYR A 236 -12.96 -12.82 3.65
CA TYR A 236 -11.50 -13.04 3.64
C TYR A 236 -10.71 -11.96 4.39
N ALA A 237 -11.40 -11.08 5.12
CA ALA A 237 -10.79 -9.92 5.78
C ALA A 237 -9.56 -10.27 6.63
N GLY A 238 -8.61 -9.33 6.65
CA GLY A 238 -7.17 -9.65 6.71
C GLY A 238 -6.60 -9.76 5.29
N ASN A 239 -7.07 -8.91 4.37
CA ASN A 239 -6.62 -8.91 2.97
C ASN A 239 -5.31 -8.11 2.84
N VAL A 240 -4.28 -8.75 2.29
CA VAL A 240 -2.96 -8.17 2.05
C VAL A 240 -2.52 -8.49 0.63
N ILE A 241 -1.94 -7.53 -0.07
CA ILE A 241 -1.30 -7.74 -1.38
C ILE A 241 0.18 -7.38 -1.24
N ILE A 242 1.06 -8.27 -1.67
CA ILE A 242 2.52 -8.06 -1.63
C ILE A 242 3.05 -8.08 -3.06
N PHE A 243 3.52 -6.92 -3.52
CA PHE A 243 4.28 -6.79 -4.75
C PHE A 243 5.77 -6.85 -4.44
N SER A 244 6.43 -7.88 -4.96
CA SER A 244 7.87 -8.10 -4.81
C SER A 244 8.45 -8.80 -6.03
N ALA A 245 9.75 -8.64 -6.24
CA ALA A 245 10.50 -9.42 -7.22
C ALA A 245 10.79 -10.82 -6.69
N ASP A 246 10.72 -11.84 -7.55
CA ASP A 246 11.28 -13.16 -7.27
C ASP A 246 12.81 -13.19 -7.51
N ALA A 247 13.41 -14.38 -7.36
CA ALA A 247 14.85 -14.58 -7.53
C ALA A 247 15.34 -14.25 -8.96
N GLU A 248 14.45 -14.34 -9.95
CA GLU A 248 14.69 -14.02 -11.35
C GLU A 248 14.39 -12.54 -11.68
N GLY A 249 13.93 -11.76 -10.70
CA GLY A 249 13.59 -10.34 -10.86
C GLY A 249 12.19 -10.08 -11.42
N LYS A 250 11.36 -11.12 -11.59
CA LYS A 250 9.98 -10.97 -12.07
C LYS A 250 9.09 -10.48 -10.92
N ILE A 251 8.33 -9.43 -11.19
CA ILE A 251 7.40 -8.85 -10.23
C ILE A 251 6.11 -9.67 -10.18
N SER A 252 5.66 -9.99 -8.97
CA SER A 252 4.41 -10.69 -8.71
C SER A 252 3.61 -9.99 -7.62
N GLY A 253 2.28 -9.93 -7.78
CA GLY A 253 1.36 -9.33 -6.79
C GLY A 253 0.62 -10.40 -6.02
N ASN A 254 1.22 -10.92 -4.94
CA ASN A 254 0.64 -12.04 -4.21
C ASN A 254 -0.46 -11.59 -3.25
N TRP A 255 -1.66 -12.15 -3.40
CA TRP A 255 -2.83 -11.87 -2.57
C TRP A 255 -2.93 -12.86 -1.43
N TYR A 256 -3.15 -12.33 -0.24
CA TYR A 256 -3.39 -13.07 0.98
C TYR A 256 -4.72 -12.68 1.61
N GLY A 257 -5.38 -13.64 2.24
CA GLY A 257 -6.59 -13.45 3.03
C GLY A 257 -6.46 -14.13 4.38
N TYR A 258 -7.35 -13.80 5.32
CA TYR A 258 -7.26 -14.30 6.69
C TYR A 258 -5.95 -13.97 7.41
N VAL A 259 -5.18 -12.99 6.93
CA VAL A 259 -3.94 -12.59 7.59
C VAL A 259 -4.26 -12.05 8.98
N THR A 260 -3.57 -12.56 9.98
CA THR A 260 -3.60 -12.16 11.38
C THR A 260 -2.26 -11.57 11.80
N PRO A 261 -2.18 -10.89 12.97
CA PRO A 261 -0.91 -10.37 13.48
C PRO A 261 0.18 -11.44 13.68
N ASN A 262 -0.21 -12.70 13.89
CA ASN A 262 0.74 -13.82 14.06
C ASN A 262 1.39 -14.24 12.73
N ASP A 263 0.76 -13.93 11.60
CA ASP A 263 1.26 -14.31 10.27
C ASP A 263 2.28 -13.30 9.73
N VAL A 264 2.32 -12.09 10.28
CA VAL A 264 3.13 -10.98 9.77
C VAL A 264 4.62 -11.33 9.73
N SER A 265 5.16 -11.94 10.80
CA SER A 265 6.59 -12.26 10.82
C SER A 265 6.94 -13.33 9.78
N GLU A 266 6.03 -14.30 9.56
CA GLU A 266 6.19 -15.31 8.52
C GLU A 266 6.13 -14.69 7.12
N LEU A 267 5.20 -13.75 6.86
CA LEU A 267 5.12 -13.01 5.61
C LEU A 267 6.39 -12.21 5.35
N THR A 268 6.94 -11.53 6.35
CA THR A 268 8.19 -10.78 6.20
C THR A 268 9.38 -11.71 5.96
N ASP A 269 9.50 -12.81 6.69
CA ASP A 269 10.68 -13.70 6.61
C ASP A 269 10.68 -14.59 5.37
N ARG A 270 9.50 -15.08 4.97
CA ARG A 270 9.37 -16.06 3.89
C ARG A 270 8.98 -15.37 2.58
N GLN A 271 7.86 -14.66 2.56
CA GLN A 271 7.40 -14.06 1.31
C GLN A 271 8.26 -12.87 0.91
N ILE A 272 8.47 -11.89 1.79
CA ILE A 272 9.27 -10.70 1.47
C ILE A 272 10.76 -11.06 1.43
N GLY A 273 11.25 -11.85 2.38
CA GLY A 273 12.67 -12.19 2.48
C GLY A 273 13.17 -13.24 1.49
N LYS A 274 12.31 -14.15 1.02
CA LYS A 274 12.71 -15.30 0.17
C LYS A 274 11.83 -15.53 -1.07
N GLY A 275 10.74 -14.78 -1.24
CA GLY A 275 9.77 -15.01 -2.32
C GLY A 275 8.94 -16.29 -2.13
N GLU A 276 8.89 -16.86 -0.93
CA GLU A 276 8.16 -18.09 -0.64
C GLU A 276 6.67 -17.81 -0.34
N ILE A 277 5.78 -18.35 -1.17
CA ILE A 277 4.33 -18.28 -0.98
C ILE A 277 3.90 -19.02 0.30
N ILE A 278 3.03 -18.38 1.08
CA ILE A 278 2.39 -18.97 2.27
C ILE A 278 1.01 -19.53 1.90
N GLU A 279 0.99 -20.75 1.37
CA GLU A 279 -0.20 -21.40 0.78
C GLU A 279 -1.47 -21.35 1.64
N ARG A 280 -1.35 -21.54 2.95
CA ARG A 280 -2.51 -21.57 3.87
C ARG A 280 -3.34 -20.28 3.91
N ILE A 281 -2.73 -19.15 3.54
CA ILE A 281 -3.36 -17.82 3.52
C ILE A 281 -3.33 -17.19 2.13
N TRP A 282 -2.79 -17.90 1.12
CA TRP A 282 -2.64 -17.41 -0.24
C TRP A 282 -3.93 -17.54 -1.04
N ARG A 283 -4.22 -16.54 -1.87
CA ARG A 283 -5.44 -16.44 -2.68
C ARG A 283 -5.17 -16.53 -4.17
N SER A 284 -4.20 -15.77 -4.67
CA SER A 284 -3.80 -15.73 -6.07
C SER A 284 -2.52 -14.91 -6.21
N VAL A 285 -1.90 -15.00 -7.39
CA VAL A 285 -1.00 -14.00 -7.96
C VAL A 285 -1.75 -13.16 -9.00
#